data_AF-A0A087TG94-F1
#
_entry.id   AF-A0A087TG94-F1
#
_cell.length_a   1.000
_cell.length_b   1.000
_cell.length_c   1.000
_cell.angle_alpha   90.00
_cell.angle_beta   90.00
_cell.angle_gamma   90.00
#
_symmetry.space_group_name_H-M   'P 1'
#
loop_
_entity.id
_entity.type
_entity.pdbx_description
1 polymer ?
#
loop_
_entity_poly.entity_id
_entity_poly.type
_entity_poly.pdbx_seq_one_letter_code
_entity_poly.pdbx_strand_id
1 'polypeptide(L)'
;MIHAFVDGFALHDPSEMEPVSFSEMRAAADPDLRLELAKKWGKTCGKQPINEIRNYFGEKVAFYFAWISTLMASLWVPAVLGTLVFIYGVTRRVDSWKGKDVMYYIEIVKSSSDNSLTPAFAAIICLWGTIFMEVWKRKQISLARQWHVDNFDQVEPDRPQFRGTKEVYNPFSQQLLQYYPFHKSMLKYLMSFSVLVMMVMLVFISVTGVIVYRVWMTVSYCSPEDKVCDLMHGTIIATLLNTLSIMILGKIYEYIAIKLTEWENHQTLSGHNDALVIKLFAFQFANTYASLFYTAFFRRDFGTGVLGMDEKYTDNCGHKDNDNCMSLLSFQLLVLMIVKPFPKFVKDVIWPWLKKALRHCRLNEIDDFTTDEGVSKQNYFLREMLKPSTEDFRLGEFTEKMIQYGYLVLFAASFPLAPALALLFNIIDFKIDSKRLLWWNRRPTPYRDND
;
A
#
# COMPACT_ATOMS: atom_id res chain seq x y z
N MET A 1 27.89 0.35 23.29
CA MET A 1 26.73 1.02 23.92
C MET A 1 25.81 -0.11 24.36
N ILE A 2 25.79 -0.43 25.65
CA ILE A 2 24.89 -1.45 26.20
C ILE A 2 23.49 -0.84 26.09
N HIS A 3 22.56 -1.50 25.39
CA HIS A 3 21.18 -1.05 25.35
C HIS A 3 20.61 -1.12 26.77
N ALA A 4 20.45 0.03 27.44
CA ALA A 4 19.96 0.10 28.81
C ALA A 4 18.51 -0.39 28.96
N PHE A 5 17.76 -0.38 27.85
CA PHE A 5 16.39 -0.88 27.76
C PHE A 5 16.26 -1.78 26.53
N VAL A 6 15.50 -2.88 26.67
CA VAL A 6 15.20 -3.81 25.57
C VAL A 6 14.09 -3.23 24.68
N ASP A 7 13.05 -2.64 25.28
CA ASP A 7 11.89 -2.10 24.58
C ASP A 7 11.10 -1.14 25.49
N GLY A 8 10.31 -0.25 24.89
CA GLY A 8 9.41 0.66 25.60
C GLY A 8 8.16 0.94 24.77
N PHE A 9 6.99 0.51 25.28
CA PHE A 9 5.72 0.64 24.55
C PHE A 9 4.55 1.01 25.48
N ALA A 10 3.52 1.63 24.91
CA ALA A 10 2.28 1.92 25.63
C ALA A 10 1.41 0.66 25.69
N LEU A 11 0.74 0.46 26.83
CA LEU A 11 -0.22 -0.63 26.98
C LEU A 11 -1.58 -0.23 26.41
N HIS A 12 -2.30 -1.24 25.90
CA HIS A 12 -3.72 -1.09 25.61
C HIS A 12 -4.53 -1.01 26.90
N ASP A 13 -5.72 -0.41 26.80
CA ASP A 13 -6.72 -0.50 27.85
C ASP A 13 -7.24 -1.95 27.96
N PRO A 14 -7.47 -2.47 29.18
CA PRO A 14 -7.96 -3.83 29.38
C PRO A 14 -9.36 -3.99 28.79
N SER A 15 -9.65 -5.17 28.23
CA SER A 15 -10.96 -5.46 27.63
C SER A 15 -11.57 -6.76 28.13
N GLU A 16 -12.90 -6.77 28.28
CA GLU A 16 -13.68 -7.94 28.72
C GLU A 16 -13.63 -9.12 27.73
N MET A 17 -13.33 -8.86 26.45
CA MET A 17 -13.16 -9.93 25.44
C MET A 17 -11.88 -10.75 25.65
N GLU A 18 -10.96 -10.27 26.48
CA GLU A 18 -9.73 -10.95 26.82
C GLU A 18 -9.89 -11.56 28.22
N PRO A 19 -9.37 -12.78 28.48
CA PRO A 19 -9.51 -13.39 29.80
C PRO A 19 -8.65 -12.62 30.81
N VAL A 20 -9.26 -11.69 31.54
CA VAL A 20 -8.64 -10.87 32.59
C VAL A 20 -9.18 -11.31 33.96
N SER A 21 -8.38 -11.20 35.03
CA SER A 21 -8.82 -11.61 36.38
C SER A 21 -10.00 -10.78 36.88
N PHE A 22 -10.92 -11.40 37.62
CA PHE A 22 -12.07 -10.76 38.27
C PHE A 22 -11.70 -9.58 39.19
N SER A 23 -10.45 -9.55 39.68
CA SER A 23 -9.93 -8.47 40.54
C SER A 23 -9.54 -7.19 39.77
N GLU A 24 -9.22 -7.30 38.48
CA GLU A 24 -8.87 -6.16 37.61
C GLU A 24 -10.11 -5.49 37.01
N MET A 25 -11.20 -6.25 36.77
CA MET A 25 -12.51 -5.70 36.42
C MET A 25 -13.05 -4.72 37.47
N ARG A 26 -12.69 -4.91 38.76
CA ARG A 26 -13.17 -4.06 39.87
C ARG A 26 -12.45 -2.71 39.97
N ALA A 27 -11.30 -2.56 39.33
CA ALA A 27 -10.61 -1.28 39.17
C ALA A 27 -11.06 -0.53 37.90
N ALA A 28 -11.70 -1.22 36.95
CA ALA A 28 -12.34 -0.66 35.77
C ALA A 28 -13.75 -0.14 36.11
N ALA A 29 -13.82 0.98 36.83
CA ALA A 29 -15.05 1.79 36.88
C ALA A 29 -15.24 2.63 35.59
N ASP A 30 -14.25 2.60 34.68
CA ASP A 30 -14.31 3.25 33.37
C ASP A 30 -14.84 2.30 32.29
N PRO A 31 -15.62 2.80 31.31
CA PRO A 31 -16.08 2.00 30.18
C PRO A 31 -14.90 1.43 29.38
N ASP A 32 -15.03 0.19 28.88
CA ASP A 32 -14.05 -0.46 28.01
C ASP A 32 -13.94 0.30 26.68
N LEU A 33 -13.05 1.29 26.65
CA LEU A 33 -12.79 2.18 25.51
C LEU A 33 -12.41 1.39 24.25
N ARG A 34 -11.67 0.29 24.42
CA ARG A 34 -11.18 -0.54 23.31
C ARG A 34 -12.32 -1.32 22.67
N LEU A 35 -13.22 -1.88 23.48
CA LEU A 35 -14.43 -2.56 23.02
C LEU A 35 -15.44 -1.60 22.38
N GLU A 36 -15.66 -0.43 22.98
CA GLU A 36 -16.54 0.59 22.40
C GLU A 36 -16.03 1.07 21.04
N LEU A 37 -14.71 1.33 20.96
CA LEU A 37 -14.07 1.72 19.72
C LEU A 37 -14.17 0.59 18.69
N ALA A 38 -13.97 -0.67 19.08
CA ALA A 38 -14.13 -1.82 18.19
C ALA A 38 -15.56 -1.98 17.64
N LYS A 39 -16.59 -1.64 18.44
CA LYS A 39 -18.00 -1.69 18.01
C LYS A 39 -18.34 -0.58 17.00
N LYS A 40 -17.72 0.60 17.12
CA LYS A 40 -17.99 1.76 16.27
C LYS A 40 -17.11 1.80 15.02
N TRP A 41 -15.85 1.38 15.13
CA TRP A 41 -14.85 1.46 14.08
C TRP A 41 -14.97 0.31 13.08
N GLY A 42 -14.92 0.60 11.78
CA GLY A 42 -14.98 -0.43 10.74
C GLY A 42 -16.40 -0.69 10.20
N LYS A 43 -17.41 0.08 10.62
CA LYS A 43 -18.73 0.07 9.99
C LYS A 43 -18.61 0.57 8.55
N THR A 44 -19.19 -0.17 7.61
CA THR A 44 -19.15 0.17 6.17
C THR A 44 -20.01 1.39 5.83
N CYS A 45 -21.07 1.61 6.61
CA CYS A 45 -21.97 2.75 6.46
C CYS A 45 -21.97 3.54 7.77
N GLY A 46 -21.82 4.86 7.67
CA GLY A 46 -21.85 5.78 8.81
C GLY A 46 -20.56 6.60 8.97
N LYS A 47 -20.62 7.61 9.85
CA LYS A 47 -19.46 8.42 10.21
C LYS A 47 -18.48 7.58 11.01
N GLN A 48 -17.23 7.53 10.59
CA GLN A 48 -16.16 6.88 11.35
C GLN A 48 -15.84 7.69 12.62
N PRO A 49 -15.53 7.05 13.75
CA PRO A 49 -15.25 7.73 15.02
C PRO A 49 -13.82 8.29 15.06
N ILE A 50 -13.48 9.21 14.14
CA ILE A 50 -12.10 9.73 13.97
C ILE A 50 -11.57 10.38 15.25
N ASN A 51 -12.41 11.13 15.97
CA ASN A 51 -11.99 11.78 17.22
C ASN A 51 -11.71 10.76 18.35
N GLU A 52 -12.43 9.64 18.39
CA GLU A 52 -12.18 8.57 19.36
C GLU A 52 -10.87 7.83 19.02
N ILE A 53 -10.62 7.59 17.73
CA ILE A 53 -9.34 7.03 17.24
C ILE A 53 -8.19 7.96 17.63
N ARG A 54 -8.34 9.27 17.45
CA ARG A 54 -7.34 10.28 17.85
C ARG A 54 -7.04 10.21 19.34
N ASN A 55 -8.08 10.21 20.17
CA ASN A 55 -7.90 10.20 21.62
C ASN A 55 -7.20 8.92 22.11
N TYR A 56 -7.37 7.80 21.41
CA TYR A 56 -6.75 6.52 21.78
C TYR A 56 -5.34 6.31 21.18
N PHE A 57 -5.15 6.61 19.89
CA PHE A 57 -3.92 6.30 19.14
C PHE A 57 -3.06 7.51 18.77
N GLY A 58 -3.55 8.73 18.99
CA GLY A 58 -2.89 9.97 18.58
C GLY A 58 -3.32 10.47 17.19
N GLU A 59 -2.90 11.69 16.88
CA GLU A 59 -3.25 12.40 15.65
C GLU A 59 -2.68 11.73 14.41
N LYS A 60 -1.45 11.20 14.46
CA LYS A 60 -0.81 10.49 13.32
C LYS A 60 -1.67 9.35 12.76
N VAL A 61 -2.19 8.50 13.65
CA VAL A 61 -3.05 7.38 13.26
C VAL A 61 -4.42 7.90 12.81
N ALA A 62 -4.97 8.91 13.48
CA ALA A 62 -6.26 9.48 13.13
C ALA A 62 -6.28 10.13 11.73
N PHE A 63 -5.20 10.82 11.32
CA PHE A 63 -5.09 11.39 9.97
C PHE A 63 -5.12 10.32 8.89
N TYR A 64 -4.42 9.20 9.06
CA TYR A 64 -4.49 8.05 8.15
C TYR A 64 -5.93 7.55 7.97
N PHE A 65 -6.63 7.28 9.08
CA PHE A 65 -8.02 6.80 9.01
C PHE A 65 -9.00 7.86 8.49
N ALA A 66 -8.73 9.15 8.75
CA ALA A 66 -9.49 10.25 8.17
C ALA A 66 -9.31 10.34 6.65
N TRP A 67 -8.08 10.16 6.16
CA TRP A 67 -7.77 10.19 4.74
C TRP A 67 -8.41 9.02 4.01
N ILE A 68 -8.16 7.78 4.43
CA ILE A 68 -8.68 6.58 3.76
C ILE A 68 -10.22 6.53 3.81
N SER A 69 -10.86 6.98 4.91
CA SER A 69 -12.32 7.06 4.98
C SER A 69 -12.91 8.09 4.02
N THR A 70 -12.22 9.21 3.81
CA THR A 70 -12.61 10.23 2.83
C THR A 70 -12.43 9.70 1.40
N LEU A 71 -11.32 9.01 1.14
CA LEU A 71 -11.05 8.37 -0.14
C LEU A 71 -12.16 7.35 -0.46
N MET A 72 -12.44 6.40 0.44
CA MET A 72 -13.50 5.41 0.26
C MET A 72 -14.88 6.03 0.01
N ALA A 73 -15.23 7.08 0.76
CA ALA A 73 -16.50 7.80 0.57
C ALA A 73 -16.59 8.42 -0.83
N SER A 74 -15.51 9.05 -1.32
CA SER A 74 -15.47 9.66 -2.65
C SER A 74 -15.40 8.62 -3.78
N LEU A 75 -14.84 7.44 -3.53
CA LEU A 75 -14.58 6.40 -4.52
C LEU A 75 -15.85 5.66 -4.98
N TRP A 76 -16.95 5.77 -4.23
CA TRP A 76 -18.26 5.26 -4.66
C TRP A 76 -18.72 5.83 -6.00
N VAL A 77 -18.46 7.11 -6.27
CA VAL A 77 -18.87 7.78 -7.53
C VAL A 77 -18.19 7.14 -8.75
N PRO A 78 -16.85 7.09 -8.85
CA PRO A 78 -16.19 6.44 -9.98
C PRO A 78 -16.40 4.91 -10.00
N ALA A 79 -16.62 4.26 -8.86
CA ALA A 79 -16.93 2.83 -8.81
C ALA A 79 -18.26 2.50 -9.49
N VAL A 80 -19.32 3.26 -9.20
CA VAL A 80 -20.63 3.07 -9.84
C VAL A 80 -20.55 3.39 -11.32
N LEU A 81 -20.00 4.56 -11.69
CA LEU A 81 -19.89 4.96 -13.10
C LEU A 81 -19.01 4.01 -13.93
N GLY A 82 -17.86 3.60 -13.39
CA GLY A 82 -16.97 2.65 -14.04
C GLY A 82 -17.60 1.27 -14.22
N THR A 83 -18.38 0.81 -13.23
CA THR A 83 -19.14 -0.45 -13.35
C THR A 83 -20.21 -0.36 -14.45
N LEU A 84 -20.93 0.77 -14.56
CA LEU A 84 -21.92 0.98 -15.62
C LEU A 84 -21.28 0.98 -17.02
N VAL A 85 -20.13 1.65 -17.18
CA VAL A 85 -19.36 1.65 -18.43
C VAL A 85 -18.88 0.24 -18.78
N PHE A 86 -18.43 -0.53 -17.79
CA PHE A 86 -18.01 -1.91 -17.99
C PHE A 86 -19.19 -2.81 -18.39
N ILE A 87 -20.34 -2.71 -17.72
CA ILE A 87 -21.55 -3.48 -18.07
C ILE A 87 -21.98 -3.18 -19.51
N TYR A 88 -21.97 -1.90 -19.92
CA TYR A 88 -22.26 -1.52 -21.31
C TYR A 88 -21.27 -2.14 -22.32
N GLY A 89 -19.98 -2.20 -21.96
CA GLY A 89 -18.97 -2.89 -22.76
C GLY A 89 -19.26 -4.38 -22.89
N VAL A 90 -19.61 -5.05 -21.78
CA VAL A 90 -19.92 -6.48 -21.75
C VAL A 90 -21.15 -6.80 -22.60
N THR A 91 -22.26 -6.06 -22.44
CA THR A 91 -23.50 -6.36 -23.19
C THR A 91 -23.29 -6.27 -24.71
N ARG A 92 -22.55 -5.25 -25.17
CA ARG A 92 -22.19 -5.09 -26.59
C ARG A 92 -21.33 -6.23 -27.15
N ARG A 93 -20.51 -6.87 -26.33
CA ARG A 93 -19.56 -7.92 -26.77
C ARG A 93 -20.13 -9.33 -26.62
N VAL A 94 -20.98 -9.57 -25.61
CA VAL A 94 -21.64 -10.86 -25.38
C VAL A 94 -22.53 -11.26 -26.57
N ASP A 95 -23.16 -10.30 -27.26
CA ASP A 95 -24.00 -10.58 -28.43
C ASP A 95 -23.23 -11.13 -29.65
N SER A 96 -21.89 -11.02 -29.66
CA SER A 96 -21.06 -11.33 -30.83
C SER A 96 -20.31 -12.67 -30.77
N TRP A 97 -20.23 -13.37 -29.62
CA TRP A 97 -19.32 -14.52 -29.44
C TRP A 97 -20.04 -15.74 -28.85
N LYS A 98 -19.99 -16.90 -29.56
CA LYS A 98 -20.77 -18.12 -29.25
C LYS A 98 -20.02 -19.22 -28.47
N GLY A 99 -18.78 -19.00 -28.02
CA GLY A 99 -17.98 -20.01 -27.29
C GLY A 99 -18.23 -20.03 -25.77
N LYS A 100 -17.98 -21.16 -25.09
CA LYS A 100 -18.18 -21.34 -23.63
C LYS A 100 -16.93 -21.86 -22.90
N ASP A 101 -15.75 -21.37 -23.23
CA ASP A 101 -14.49 -21.78 -22.58
C ASP A 101 -13.99 -20.76 -21.54
N VAL A 102 -13.06 -21.14 -20.67
CA VAL A 102 -12.46 -20.20 -19.68
C VAL A 102 -11.75 -19.03 -20.39
N MET A 103 -11.15 -19.30 -21.56
CA MET A 103 -10.58 -18.24 -22.40
C MET A 103 -11.61 -17.23 -22.89
N TYR A 104 -12.85 -17.67 -23.12
CA TYR A 104 -13.94 -16.76 -23.52
C TYR A 104 -14.23 -15.71 -22.43
N TYR A 105 -14.22 -16.07 -21.15
CA TYR A 105 -14.42 -15.08 -20.08
C TYR A 105 -13.25 -14.10 -19.95
N ILE A 106 -12.01 -14.58 -20.11
CA ILE A 106 -10.81 -13.73 -20.06
C ILE A 106 -10.81 -12.75 -21.23
N GLU A 107 -11.15 -13.21 -22.44
CA GLU A 107 -11.28 -12.37 -23.63
C GLU A 107 -12.39 -11.34 -23.50
N ILE A 108 -13.56 -11.70 -22.94
CA ILE A 108 -14.63 -10.73 -22.69
C ILE A 108 -14.14 -9.62 -21.77
N VAL A 109 -13.52 -9.95 -20.64
CA VAL A 109 -13.04 -8.94 -19.68
C VAL A 109 -11.99 -8.05 -20.33
N LYS A 110 -11.05 -8.63 -21.09
CA LYS A 110 -10.01 -7.91 -21.85
C LYS A 110 -10.59 -6.96 -22.89
N SER A 111 -11.61 -7.42 -23.62
CA SER A 111 -12.20 -6.75 -24.78
C SER A 111 -13.28 -5.72 -24.41
N SER A 112 -13.88 -5.83 -23.22
CA SER A 112 -14.98 -4.97 -22.76
C SER A 112 -14.53 -3.57 -22.33
N SER A 113 -13.26 -3.40 -21.98
CA SER A 113 -12.71 -2.11 -21.54
C SER A 113 -12.62 -1.07 -22.67
N ASP A 114 -12.52 -1.52 -23.92
CA ASP A 114 -12.42 -0.65 -25.10
C ASP A 114 -13.81 -0.38 -25.68
N ASN A 115 -14.43 0.71 -25.21
CA ASN A 115 -15.76 1.13 -25.63
C ASN A 115 -15.82 2.64 -25.87
N SER A 116 -16.86 3.09 -26.58
CA SER A 116 -17.05 4.51 -26.92
C SER A 116 -17.28 5.43 -25.71
N LEU A 117 -17.60 4.88 -24.53
CA LEU A 117 -17.84 5.64 -23.29
C LEU A 117 -16.57 5.79 -22.43
N THR A 118 -15.55 4.95 -22.66
CA THR A 118 -14.29 4.95 -21.92
C THR A 118 -13.59 6.32 -21.90
N PRO A 119 -13.52 7.08 -23.01
CA PRO A 119 -12.94 8.43 -22.98
C PRO A 119 -13.71 9.41 -22.09
N ALA A 120 -15.05 9.34 -22.08
CA ALA A 120 -15.88 10.17 -21.20
C ALA A 120 -15.66 9.81 -19.73
N PHE A 121 -15.52 8.52 -19.42
CA PHE A 121 -15.15 8.04 -18.09
C PHE A 121 -13.77 8.55 -17.64
N ALA A 122 -12.78 8.59 -18.54
CA ALA A 122 -11.46 9.14 -18.23
C ALA A 122 -11.53 10.62 -17.81
N ALA A 123 -12.33 11.44 -18.51
CA ALA A 123 -12.55 12.83 -18.13
C ALA A 123 -13.21 12.96 -16.73
N ILE A 124 -14.16 12.09 -16.42
CA ILE A 124 -14.80 12.03 -15.10
C ILE A 124 -13.79 11.66 -14.01
N ILE A 125 -12.88 10.72 -14.26
CA ILE A 125 -11.83 10.34 -13.30
C ILE A 125 -10.88 11.51 -13.02
N CYS A 126 -10.48 12.27 -14.04
CA CYS A 126 -9.67 13.48 -13.86
C CYS A 126 -10.39 14.53 -13.00
N LEU A 127 -11.67 14.77 -13.26
CA LEU A 127 -12.50 15.68 -12.46
C LEU A 127 -12.67 15.17 -11.02
N TRP A 128 -12.92 13.88 -10.84
CA TRP A 128 -13.04 13.26 -9.53
C TRP A 128 -11.74 13.39 -8.73
N GLY A 129 -10.58 13.13 -9.34
CA GLY A 129 -9.28 13.23 -8.69
C GLY A 129 -8.98 14.64 -8.18
N THR A 130 -9.30 15.67 -8.98
CA THR A 130 -9.14 17.07 -8.56
C THR A 130 -10.09 17.45 -7.42
N ILE A 131 -11.37 17.08 -7.51
CA ILE A 131 -12.36 17.31 -6.45
C ILE A 131 -11.95 16.62 -5.15
N PHE A 132 -11.53 15.35 -5.22
CA PHE A 132 -11.08 14.59 -4.06
C PHE A 132 -9.91 15.29 -3.35
N MET A 133 -8.89 15.71 -4.09
CA MET A 133 -7.73 16.39 -3.52
C MET A 133 -8.10 17.70 -2.83
N GLU A 134 -8.96 18.52 -3.42
CA GLU A 134 -9.41 19.77 -2.80
C GLU A 134 -10.29 19.55 -1.56
N VAL A 135 -11.16 18.53 -1.60
CA VAL A 135 -11.94 18.13 -0.42
C VAL A 135 -11.03 17.64 0.70
N TRP A 136 -10.00 16.86 0.38
CA TRP A 136 -9.04 16.38 1.38
C TRP A 136 -8.26 17.53 2.01
N LYS A 137 -7.66 18.43 1.21
CA LYS A 137 -6.93 19.60 1.73
C LYS A 137 -7.78 20.42 2.71
N ARG A 138 -9.04 20.68 2.37
CA ARG A 138 -9.97 21.40 3.25
C ARG A 138 -10.24 20.63 4.54
N LYS A 139 -10.42 19.31 4.45
CA LYS A 139 -10.68 18.45 5.61
C LYS A 139 -9.47 18.33 6.53
N GLN A 140 -8.27 18.18 5.97
CA GLN A 140 -7.00 18.15 6.71
C GLN A 140 -6.85 19.42 7.56
N ILE A 141 -7.01 20.60 6.96
CA ILE A 141 -6.93 21.89 7.70
C ILE A 141 -7.99 21.97 8.80
N SER A 142 -9.22 21.54 8.51
CA SER A 142 -10.29 21.53 9.52
C SER A 142 -9.97 20.62 10.70
N LEU A 143 -9.39 19.45 10.46
CA LEU A 143 -9.00 18.50 11.51
C LEU A 143 -7.81 19.02 12.30
N ALA A 144 -6.77 19.54 11.62
CA ALA A 144 -5.60 20.13 12.27
C ALA A 144 -5.99 21.28 13.21
N ARG A 145 -6.91 22.15 12.78
CA ARG A 145 -7.44 23.23 13.63
C ARG A 145 -8.33 22.72 14.77
N GLN A 146 -9.19 21.73 14.53
CA GLN A 146 -10.02 21.12 15.57
C GLN A 146 -9.16 20.40 16.62
N TRP A 147 -8.00 19.87 16.23
CA TRP A 147 -7.09 19.14 17.10
C TRP A 147 -5.99 20.02 17.70
N HIS A 148 -5.95 21.31 17.37
CA HIS A 148 -4.94 22.26 17.85
C HIS A 148 -3.50 21.81 17.58
N VAL A 149 -3.27 21.26 16.38
CA VAL A 149 -1.96 20.78 15.90
C VAL A 149 -1.44 21.58 14.71
N ASP A 150 -2.11 22.65 14.31
CA ASP A 150 -1.79 23.46 13.12
C ASP A 150 -0.35 24.00 13.09
N ASN A 151 0.24 24.32 14.25
CA ASN A 151 1.62 24.84 14.35
C ASN A 151 2.63 23.83 14.92
N PHE A 152 2.36 22.52 14.84
CA PHE A 152 3.22 21.51 15.45
C PHE A 152 4.65 21.50 14.89
N ASP A 153 4.83 21.70 13.59
CA ASP A 153 6.15 21.66 12.92
C ASP A 153 7.16 22.66 13.48
N GLN A 154 6.70 23.77 14.04
CA GLN A 154 7.56 24.82 14.60
C GLN A 154 8.06 24.46 16.01
N VAL A 155 7.41 23.52 16.68
CA VAL A 155 7.64 23.14 18.08
C VAL A 155 8.09 21.68 18.19
N GLU A 156 8.29 21.00 17.06
CA GLU A 156 8.74 19.62 17.05
C GLU A 156 10.14 19.51 17.67
N PRO A 157 10.35 18.59 18.63
CA PRO A 157 11.67 18.40 19.23
C PRO A 157 12.65 17.73 18.24
N ASP A 158 13.94 18.01 18.42
CA ASP A 158 15.00 17.32 17.70
C ASP A 158 14.97 15.81 17.97
N ARG A 159 15.20 15.02 16.93
CA ARG A 159 15.26 13.57 17.03
C ARG A 159 16.47 13.15 17.88
N PRO A 160 16.34 12.17 18.80
CA PRO A 160 17.45 11.71 19.64
C PRO A 160 18.69 11.20 18.88
N GLN A 161 18.49 10.72 17.65
CA GLN A 161 19.55 10.19 16.79
C GLN A 161 20.29 11.28 15.99
N PHE A 162 19.79 12.51 15.99
CA PHE A 162 20.42 13.62 15.31
C PHE A 162 21.78 13.94 15.95
N ARG A 163 22.79 14.15 15.11
CA ARG A 163 24.13 14.55 15.55
C ARG A 163 24.56 15.85 14.88
N GLY A 164 24.68 16.91 15.66
CA GLY A 164 25.28 18.17 15.22
C GLY A 164 26.80 18.10 15.11
N THR A 165 27.38 19.02 14.33
CA THR A 165 28.84 19.24 14.32
C THR A 165 29.28 20.41 15.17
N LYS A 166 28.35 21.33 15.49
CA LYS A 166 28.57 22.52 16.29
C LYS A 166 27.35 22.74 17.19
N GLU A 167 27.57 23.39 18.31
CA GLU A 167 26.52 23.81 19.22
C GLU A 167 26.32 25.32 19.06
N VAL A 168 25.07 25.74 18.88
CA VAL A 168 24.68 27.14 18.66
C VAL A 168 23.67 27.55 19.72
N TYR A 169 23.87 28.70 20.34
CA TYR A 169 22.96 29.25 21.34
C TYR A 169 21.77 29.94 20.67
N ASN A 170 20.54 29.54 21.01
CA ASN A 170 19.35 30.21 20.53
C ASN A 170 19.05 31.45 21.39
N PRO A 171 19.01 32.67 20.81
CA PRO A 171 18.77 33.90 21.56
C PRO A 171 17.36 34.00 22.16
N PHE A 172 16.39 33.25 21.64
CA PHE A 172 15.00 33.29 22.09
C PHE A 172 14.67 32.19 23.11
N SER A 173 15.06 30.94 22.85
CA SER A 173 14.75 29.82 23.75
C SER A 173 15.77 29.62 24.87
N GLN A 174 16.92 30.33 24.82
CA GLN A 174 18.05 30.18 25.74
C GLN A 174 18.60 28.74 25.83
N GLN A 175 18.27 27.89 24.85
CA GLN A 175 18.72 26.51 24.76
C GLN A 175 19.90 26.38 23.80
N LEU A 176 20.79 25.45 24.12
CA LEU A 176 21.89 25.06 23.28
C LEU A 176 21.40 24.04 22.25
N LEU A 177 21.42 24.45 20.97
CA LEU A 177 20.94 23.63 19.86
C LEU A 177 22.12 23.01 19.11
N GLN A 178 21.94 21.77 18.66
CA GLN A 178 22.90 21.13 17.78
C GLN A 178 22.68 21.61 16.34
N TYR A 179 23.74 22.11 15.71
CA TYR A 179 23.70 22.60 14.33
C TYR A 179 24.56 21.73 13.41
N TYR A 180 23.97 21.40 12.26
CA TYR A 180 24.65 20.69 11.18
C TYR A 180 24.74 21.58 9.92
N PRO A 181 25.94 21.77 9.34
CA PRO A 181 26.14 22.74 8.26
C PRO A 181 25.45 22.31 6.96
N PHE A 182 24.72 23.24 6.37
CA PHE A 182 23.92 23.02 5.16
C PHE A 182 24.69 22.38 4.00
N HIS A 183 25.92 22.85 3.70
CA HIS A 183 26.70 22.29 2.57
C HIS A 183 27.01 20.80 2.71
N LYS A 184 27.23 20.31 3.94
CA LYS A 184 27.46 18.88 4.17
C LYS A 184 26.16 18.09 4.01
N SER A 185 25.02 18.63 4.46
CA SER A 185 23.71 18.00 4.25
C SER A 185 23.38 17.93 2.76
N MET A 186 23.61 19.02 2.02
CA MET A 186 23.34 19.09 0.60
C MET A 186 24.14 18.04 -0.20
N LEU A 187 25.40 17.81 0.15
CA LEU A 187 26.21 16.76 -0.48
C LEU A 187 25.63 15.36 -0.20
N LYS A 188 25.18 15.10 1.03
CA LYS A 188 24.52 13.83 1.38
C LYS A 188 23.20 13.65 0.63
N TYR A 189 22.38 14.69 0.54
CA TYR A 189 21.13 14.66 -0.23
C TYR A 189 21.39 14.38 -1.72
N LEU A 190 22.44 14.98 -2.31
CA LEU A 190 22.82 14.72 -3.69
C LEU A 190 23.27 13.26 -3.90
N MET A 191 24.09 12.72 -3.00
CA MET A 191 24.52 11.32 -3.04
C MET A 191 23.35 10.35 -2.83
N SER A 192 22.38 10.73 -2.01
CA SER A 192 21.17 9.94 -1.82
C SER A 192 20.29 9.92 -3.07
N PHE A 193 20.11 11.09 -3.69
CA PHE A 193 19.37 11.21 -4.93
C PHE A 193 20.02 10.41 -6.08
N SER A 194 21.35 10.37 -6.17
CA SER A 194 22.04 9.57 -7.20
C SER A 194 21.82 8.06 -7.01
N VAL A 195 21.78 7.56 -5.77
CA VAL A 195 21.42 6.16 -5.46
C VAL A 195 19.99 5.85 -5.88
N LEU A 196 19.04 6.76 -5.62
CA LEU A 196 17.65 6.61 -6.10
C LEU A 196 17.61 6.48 -7.63
N VAL A 197 18.25 7.39 -8.36
CA VAL A 197 18.27 7.37 -9.84
C VAL A 197 18.90 6.07 -10.35
N MET A 198 20.01 5.62 -9.78
CA MET A 198 20.64 4.34 -10.13
C MET A 198 19.68 3.15 -9.96
N MET A 199 18.96 3.10 -8.84
CA MET A 199 18.00 2.03 -8.58
C MET A 199 16.79 2.08 -9.51
N VAL A 200 16.34 3.29 -9.91
CA VAL A 200 15.29 3.46 -10.93
C VAL A 200 15.77 2.98 -12.30
N MET A 201 17.02 3.22 -12.68
CA MET A 201 17.57 2.67 -13.93
C MET A 201 17.62 1.14 -13.92
N LEU A 202 17.93 0.53 -12.77
CA LEU A 202 17.91 -0.92 -12.60
C LEU A 202 16.51 -1.51 -12.83
N VAL A 203 15.45 -0.81 -12.38
CA VAL A 203 14.06 -1.18 -12.69
C VAL A 203 13.80 -1.18 -14.20
N PHE A 204 14.21 -0.15 -14.92
CA PHE A 204 14.02 -0.11 -16.38
C PHE A 204 14.75 -1.27 -17.09
N ILE A 205 15.93 -1.63 -16.59
CA ILE A 205 16.69 -2.79 -17.08
C ILE A 205 15.93 -4.09 -16.78
N SER A 206 15.37 -4.27 -15.58
CA SER A 206 14.62 -5.49 -15.23
C SER A 206 13.35 -5.64 -16.06
N VAL A 207 12.59 -4.55 -16.26
CA VAL A 207 11.39 -4.54 -17.11
C VAL A 207 11.76 -4.91 -18.55
N THR A 208 12.81 -4.30 -19.10
CA THR A 208 13.32 -4.63 -20.45
C THR A 208 13.76 -6.10 -20.53
N GLY A 209 14.40 -6.63 -19.48
CA GLY A 209 14.79 -8.04 -19.39
C GLY A 209 13.59 -9.00 -19.45
N VAL A 210 12.49 -8.70 -18.75
CA VAL A 210 11.26 -9.51 -18.81
C VAL A 210 10.62 -9.45 -20.20
N ILE A 211 10.70 -8.29 -20.87
CA ILE A 211 10.20 -8.11 -22.23
C ILE A 211 11.02 -8.93 -23.23
N VAL A 212 12.34 -8.90 -23.12
CA VAL A 212 13.22 -9.72 -23.96
C VAL A 212 12.96 -11.20 -23.71
N TYR A 213 12.83 -11.62 -22.45
CA TYR A 213 12.49 -12.99 -22.08
C TYR A 213 11.20 -13.47 -22.77
N ARG A 214 10.10 -12.69 -22.67
CA ARG A 214 8.83 -13.12 -23.26
C ARG A 214 8.94 -13.27 -24.78
N VAL A 215 9.54 -12.30 -25.48
CA VAL A 215 9.66 -12.31 -26.95
C VAL A 215 10.53 -13.47 -27.39
N TRP A 216 11.63 -13.71 -26.69
CA TRP A 216 12.52 -14.82 -26.99
C TRP A 216 11.84 -16.18 -26.79
N MET A 217 11.10 -16.35 -25.68
CA MET A 217 10.36 -17.59 -25.41
C MET A 217 9.25 -17.84 -26.43
N THR A 218 8.45 -16.83 -26.77
CA THR A 218 7.34 -17.00 -27.72
C THR A 218 7.80 -17.23 -29.16
N VAL A 219 8.94 -16.68 -29.57
CA VAL A 219 9.48 -16.89 -30.92
C VAL A 219 10.25 -18.22 -31.04
N SER A 220 10.96 -18.63 -29.98
CA SER A 220 11.88 -19.78 -30.05
C SER A 220 11.21 -21.11 -29.71
N TYR A 221 10.27 -21.10 -28.75
CA TYR A 221 9.66 -22.33 -28.23
C TYR A 221 8.19 -22.51 -28.63
N CYS A 222 7.44 -21.44 -28.89
CA CYS A 222 6.03 -21.56 -29.25
C CYS A 222 5.85 -21.61 -30.77
N SER A 223 5.25 -22.69 -31.25
CA SER A 223 4.75 -22.81 -32.63
C SER A 223 3.57 -21.84 -32.83
N PRO A 224 3.40 -21.22 -34.02
CA PRO A 224 2.31 -20.28 -34.29
C PRO A 224 0.89 -20.87 -34.13
N GLU A 225 0.72 -22.19 -34.15
CA GLU A 225 -0.58 -22.85 -33.98
C GLU A 225 -0.97 -23.08 -32.49
N ASP A 226 0.01 -23.08 -31.57
CA ASP A 226 -0.21 -23.39 -30.16
C ASP A 226 -0.55 -22.13 -29.32
N LYS A 227 -1.81 -21.70 -29.39
CA LYS A 227 -2.32 -20.55 -28.61
C LYS A 227 -2.12 -20.68 -27.09
N VAL A 228 -2.09 -21.91 -26.57
CA VAL A 228 -1.86 -22.17 -25.14
C VAL A 228 -0.42 -21.85 -24.73
N CYS A 229 0.57 -22.15 -25.58
CA CYS A 229 1.98 -21.87 -25.29
C CYS A 229 2.22 -20.36 -25.23
N ASP A 230 1.67 -19.62 -26.21
CA ASP A 230 1.82 -18.17 -26.29
C ASP A 230 1.17 -17.45 -25.10
N LEU A 231 -0.05 -17.87 -24.71
CA LEU A 231 -0.70 -17.33 -23.52
C LEU A 231 0.12 -17.59 -22.26
N MET A 232 0.58 -18.83 -22.06
CA MET A 232 1.32 -19.21 -20.85
C MET A 232 2.63 -18.43 -20.72
N HIS A 233 3.49 -18.45 -21.75
CA HIS A 233 4.80 -17.80 -21.67
C HIS A 233 4.73 -16.29 -21.92
N GLY A 234 3.98 -15.86 -22.92
CA GLY A 234 3.89 -14.47 -23.36
C GLY A 234 3.12 -13.56 -22.39
N THR A 235 2.10 -14.10 -21.71
CA THR A 235 1.26 -13.30 -20.80
C THR A 235 1.39 -13.73 -19.34
N ILE A 236 1.13 -14.99 -18.99
CA ILE A 236 1.03 -15.40 -17.57
C ILE A 236 2.41 -15.41 -16.91
N ILE A 237 3.37 -16.15 -17.46
CA ILE A 237 4.72 -16.27 -16.87
C ILE A 237 5.44 -14.92 -16.92
N ALA A 238 5.35 -14.18 -18.03
CA ALA A 238 5.94 -12.85 -18.13
C ALA A 238 5.38 -11.87 -17.08
N THR A 239 4.05 -11.83 -16.89
CA THR A 239 3.44 -10.95 -15.86
C THR A 239 3.80 -11.39 -14.44
N LEU A 240 3.92 -12.71 -14.17
CA LEU A 240 4.37 -13.22 -12.88
C LEU A 240 5.83 -12.87 -12.61
N LEU A 241 6.74 -13.04 -13.58
CA LEU A 241 8.15 -12.66 -13.46
C LEU A 241 8.32 -11.16 -13.22
N ASN A 242 7.57 -10.34 -13.95
CA ASN A 242 7.54 -8.88 -13.72
C ASN A 242 7.05 -8.56 -12.30
N THR A 243 5.96 -9.19 -11.86
CA THR A 243 5.40 -8.96 -10.51
C THR A 243 6.38 -9.38 -9.41
N LEU A 244 7.05 -10.52 -9.57
CA LEU A 244 8.09 -10.99 -8.66
C LEU A 244 9.30 -10.04 -8.64
N SER A 245 9.74 -9.56 -9.80
CA SER A 245 10.81 -8.55 -9.90
C SER A 245 10.45 -7.29 -9.12
N ILE A 246 9.23 -6.77 -9.29
CA ILE A 246 8.73 -5.60 -8.56
C ILE A 246 8.78 -5.83 -7.05
N MET A 247 8.34 -6.99 -6.56
CA MET A 247 8.34 -7.31 -5.13
C MET A 247 9.77 -7.39 -4.54
N ILE A 248 10.69 -8.07 -5.24
CA ILE A 248 12.08 -8.24 -4.77
C ILE A 248 12.81 -6.90 -4.76
N LEU A 249 12.76 -6.14 -5.86
CA LEU A 249 13.41 -4.84 -5.96
C LEU A 249 12.80 -3.83 -4.97
N GLY A 250 11.48 -3.90 -4.74
CA GLY A 250 10.78 -3.18 -3.68
C GLY A 250 11.40 -3.36 -2.31
N LYS A 251 11.59 -4.62 -1.88
CA LYS A 251 12.16 -4.94 -0.56
C LYS A 251 13.62 -4.57 -0.42
N ILE A 252 14.42 -4.74 -1.48
CA ILE A 252 15.82 -4.33 -1.47
C ILE A 252 15.93 -2.80 -1.31
N TYR A 253 15.14 -2.04 -2.08
CA TYR A 253 15.18 -0.59 -2.01
C TYR A 253 14.64 -0.05 -0.68
N GLU A 254 13.60 -0.66 -0.11
CA GLU A 254 13.08 -0.29 1.21
C GLU A 254 14.18 -0.32 2.27
N TYR A 255 14.98 -1.39 2.30
CA TYR A 255 16.13 -1.50 3.20
C TYR A 255 17.19 -0.42 2.94
N ILE A 256 17.53 -0.18 1.67
CA ILE A 256 18.52 0.84 1.28
C ILE A 256 18.03 2.24 1.67
N ALA A 257 16.75 2.57 1.43
CA ALA A 257 16.17 3.88 1.67
C ALA A 257 16.17 4.25 3.16
N ILE A 258 15.89 3.28 4.04
CA ILE A 258 15.97 3.49 5.50
C ILE A 258 17.41 3.83 5.89
N LYS A 259 18.38 3.01 5.46
CA LYS A 259 19.81 3.23 5.76
C LYS A 259 20.33 4.55 5.21
N LEU A 260 19.88 4.93 4.03
CA LEU A 260 20.27 6.18 3.37
C LEU A 260 19.68 7.41 4.09
N THR A 261 18.42 7.34 4.51
CA THR A 261 17.75 8.42 5.24
C THR A 261 18.28 8.57 6.67
N GLU A 262 18.72 7.48 7.30
CA GLU A 262 19.51 7.53 8.55
C GLU A 262 20.84 8.28 8.33
N TRP A 263 21.55 7.97 7.23
CA TRP A 263 22.83 8.59 6.89
C TRP A 263 22.73 10.09 6.57
N GLU A 264 21.62 10.52 5.99
CA GLU A 264 21.30 11.93 5.69
C GLU A 264 21.21 12.82 6.94
N ASN A 265 20.94 12.23 8.13
CA ASN A 265 20.94 12.93 9.43
C ASN A 265 19.99 14.13 9.49
N HIS A 266 18.69 13.87 9.33
CA HIS A 266 17.64 14.86 9.54
C HIS A 266 17.51 15.26 11.01
N GLN A 267 17.18 16.53 11.25
CA GLN A 267 17.02 17.12 12.57
C GLN A 267 15.72 16.67 13.26
N THR A 268 14.57 16.85 12.59
CA THR A 268 13.25 16.48 13.11
C THR A 268 12.83 15.08 12.69
N LEU A 269 11.88 14.48 13.41
CA LEU A 269 11.34 13.15 13.09
C LEU A 269 10.40 13.23 11.89
N SER A 270 9.58 14.28 11.77
CA SER A 270 8.73 14.50 10.60
C SER A 270 9.58 14.67 9.34
N GLY A 271 10.60 15.53 9.36
CA GLY A 271 11.51 15.70 8.22
C GLY A 271 12.26 14.42 7.81
N HIS A 272 12.62 13.57 8.78
CA HIS A 272 13.17 12.24 8.49
C HIS A 272 12.16 11.34 7.78
N ASN A 273 10.93 11.28 8.29
CA ASN A 273 9.87 10.46 7.74
C ASN A 273 9.45 10.94 6.34
N ASP A 274 9.32 12.24 6.12
CA ASP A 274 8.93 12.82 4.84
C ASP A 274 9.97 12.51 3.75
N ALA A 275 11.26 12.68 4.10
CA ALA A 275 12.35 12.32 3.21
C ALA A 275 12.39 10.81 2.91
N LEU A 276 11.98 9.95 3.85
CA LEU A 276 11.84 8.52 3.62
C LEU A 276 10.64 8.20 2.72
N VAL A 277 9.47 8.80 2.98
CA VAL A 277 8.25 8.67 2.17
C VAL A 277 8.53 9.03 0.72
N ILE A 278 9.16 10.20 0.47
CA ILE A 278 9.44 10.68 -0.89
C ILE A 278 10.33 9.69 -1.66
N LYS A 279 11.36 9.14 -1.02
CA LYS A 279 12.26 8.15 -1.64
C LYS A 279 11.54 6.84 -1.95
N LEU A 280 10.83 6.29 -0.96
CA LEU A 280 10.07 5.05 -1.12
C LEU A 280 9.01 5.20 -2.20
N PHE A 281 8.28 6.32 -2.21
CA PHE A 281 7.26 6.61 -3.21
C PHE A 281 7.87 6.77 -4.60
N ALA A 282 8.93 7.56 -4.77
CA ALA A 282 9.56 7.79 -6.08
C ALA A 282 10.06 6.47 -6.70
N PHE A 283 10.73 5.63 -5.91
CA PHE A 283 11.16 4.31 -6.36
C PHE A 283 9.98 3.39 -6.66
N GLN A 284 9.02 3.29 -5.73
CA GLN A 284 7.86 2.41 -5.87
C GLN A 284 6.99 2.80 -7.07
N PHE A 285 6.87 4.10 -7.36
CA PHE A 285 6.22 4.64 -8.54
C PHE A 285 6.92 4.12 -9.80
N ALA A 286 8.23 4.35 -9.96
CA ALA A 286 8.98 3.85 -11.11
C ALA A 286 8.89 2.32 -11.24
N ASN A 287 9.14 1.59 -10.15
CA ASN A 287 9.12 0.12 -10.10
C ASN A 287 7.76 -0.45 -10.53
N THR A 288 6.67 0.13 -10.04
CA THR A 288 5.33 -0.38 -10.31
C THR A 288 4.82 0.02 -11.71
N TYR A 289 5.00 1.29 -12.10
CA TYR A 289 4.40 1.83 -13.32
C TYR A 289 5.28 1.66 -14.56
N ALA A 290 6.58 1.42 -14.45
CA ALA A 290 7.47 1.30 -15.63
C ALA A 290 6.97 0.26 -16.63
N SER A 291 6.54 -0.92 -16.15
CA SER A 291 5.99 -1.97 -17.02
C SER A 291 4.67 -1.56 -17.70
N LEU A 292 3.82 -0.77 -17.03
CA LEU A 292 2.56 -0.27 -17.59
C LEU A 292 2.80 0.84 -18.61
N PHE A 293 3.73 1.77 -18.33
CA PHE A 293 4.13 2.83 -19.25
C PHE A 293 4.75 2.25 -20.53
N TYR A 294 5.59 1.22 -20.40
CA TYR A 294 6.15 0.51 -21.55
C TYR A 294 5.04 -0.05 -22.45
N THR A 295 4.10 -0.80 -21.88
CA THR A 295 3.01 -1.41 -22.65
C THR A 295 2.10 -0.37 -23.27
N ALA A 296 1.81 0.74 -22.58
CA ALA A 296 0.92 1.78 -23.07
C ALA A 296 1.52 2.59 -24.23
N PHE A 297 2.80 2.98 -24.13
CA PHE A 297 3.39 3.98 -25.04
C PHE A 297 4.48 3.42 -25.95
N PHE A 298 5.38 2.59 -25.43
CA PHE A 298 6.59 2.20 -26.17
C PHE A 298 6.42 0.96 -27.04
N ARG A 299 5.40 0.14 -26.77
CA ARG A 299 5.19 -1.14 -27.48
C ARG A 299 4.85 -1.00 -28.98
N ARG A 300 4.33 0.14 -29.43
CA ARG A 300 3.87 0.32 -30.83
C ARG A 300 4.99 0.68 -31.81
N ASP A 301 6.09 1.24 -31.34
CA ASP A 301 7.00 2.04 -32.18
C ASP A 301 8.30 1.32 -32.60
N PHE A 302 8.49 0.04 -32.26
CA PHE A 302 9.71 -0.70 -32.60
C PHE A 302 9.62 -1.36 -33.98
N GLY A 303 9.91 -0.59 -35.04
CA GLY A 303 9.97 -1.07 -36.42
C GLY A 303 11.17 -1.97 -36.76
N THR A 304 12.22 -2.00 -35.93
CA THR A 304 13.48 -2.76 -36.18
C THR A 304 13.74 -3.85 -35.14
N GLY A 305 12.69 -4.46 -34.59
CA GLY A 305 12.81 -5.46 -33.52
C GLY A 305 13.23 -4.88 -32.16
N VAL A 306 12.99 -5.66 -31.10
CA VAL A 306 13.35 -5.26 -29.73
C VAL A 306 14.87 -5.11 -29.63
N LEU A 307 15.38 -3.94 -29.20
CA LEU A 307 16.81 -3.62 -29.07
C LEU A 307 17.64 -3.76 -30.36
N GLY A 308 17.02 -3.65 -31.54
CA GLY A 308 17.72 -3.82 -32.82
C GLY A 308 18.01 -5.28 -33.19
N MET A 309 17.33 -6.24 -32.55
CA MET A 309 17.29 -7.62 -33.01
C MET A 309 16.51 -7.74 -34.34
N ASP A 310 16.73 -8.83 -35.06
CA ASP A 310 16.07 -9.16 -36.34
C ASP A 310 14.54 -8.94 -36.33
N GLU A 311 13.92 -8.66 -37.49
CA GLU A 311 12.48 -8.33 -37.64
C GLU A 311 11.53 -9.38 -37.01
N LYS A 312 12.02 -10.62 -36.86
CA LYS A 312 11.30 -11.72 -36.21
C LYS A 312 11.05 -11.50 -34.70
N TYR A 313 11.84 -10.67 -34.04
CA TYR A 313 11.75 -10.38 -32.60
C TYR A 313 11.06 -9.04 -32.33
N THR A 314 9.94 -8.80 -33.02
CA THR A 314 9.09 -7.62 -32.79
C THR A 314 8.01 -7.93 -31.76
N ASP A 315 7.86 -7.06 -30.77
CA ASP A 315 6.77 -7.13 -29.78
C ASP A 315 5.60 -6.23 -30.21
N ASN A 316 5.19 -6.37 -31.48
CA ASN A 316 4.17 -5.49 -32.04
C ASN A 316 2.77 -6.04 -31.74
N CYS A 317 1.91 -5.19 -31.18
CA CYS A 317 0.49 -5.50 -31.09
C CYS A 317 -0.12 -5.60 -32.48
N GLY A 318 -0.86 -6.69 -32.75
CA GLY A 318 -1.66 -6.84 -33.96
C GLY A 318 -1.04 -7.64 -35.10
N HIS A 319 0.15 -8.25 -34.97
CA HIS A 319 0.71 -9.08 -36.05
C HIS A 319 0.30 -10.58 -35.98
N LYS A 320 -0.19 -11.07 -34.83
CA LYS A 320 -0.58 -12.48 -34.64
C LYS A 320 -2.02 -12.74 -34.20
N ASP A 321 -2.63 -11.81 -33.45
CA ASP A 321 -4.04 -11.86 -33.06
C ASP A 321 -4.60 -10.44 -33.16
N ASN A 322 -5.91 -10.30 -33.42
CA ASN A 322 -6.65 -9.01 -33.42
C ASN A 322 -6.74 -8.36 -32.01
N ASP A 323 -5.70 -8.54 -31.20
CA ASP A 323 -5.58 -8.10 -29.83
C ASP A 323 -5.07 -6.64 -29.77
N ASN A 324 -5.97 -5.76 -29.34
CA ASN A 324 -5.64 -4.36 -29.05
C ASN A 324 -4.67 -4.30 -27.86
N CYS A 325 -3.58 -3.53 -27.96
CA CYS A 325 -2.61 -3.34 -26.86
C CYS A 325 -3.26 -2.95 -25.52
N MET A 326 -4.35 -2.19 -25.62
CA MET A 326 -5.18 -1.73 -24.50
C MET A 326 -5.73 -2.90 -23.66
N SER A 327 -6.09 -4.02 -24.28
CA SER A 327 -6.66 -5.18 -23.60
C SER A 327 -5.60 -5.89 -22.73
N LEU A 328 -4.35 -5.94 -23.21
CA LEU A 328 -3.22 -6.45 -22.44
C LEU A 328 -2.91 -5.54 -21.26
N LEU A 329 -2.91 -4.21 -21.47
CA LEU A 329 -2.70 -3.23 -20.40
C LEU A 329 -3.75 -3.38 -19.29
N SER A 330 -5.02 -3.55 -19.68
CA SER A 330 -6.12 -3.82 -18.74
C SER A 330 -5.89 -5.09 -17.93
N PHE A 331 -5.43 -6.17 -18.56
CA PHE A 331 -5.15 -7.44 -17.89
C PHE A 331 -3.96 -7.32 -16.93
N GLN A 332 -2.88 -6.67 -17.34
CA GLN A 332 -1.71 -6.44 -16.50
C GLN A 332 -2.07 -5.61 -15.27
N LEU A 333 -2.89 -4.57 -15.44
CA LEU A 333 -3.38 -3.76 -14.32
C LEU A 333 -4.26 -4.59 -13.36
N LEU A 334 -5.17 -5.42 -13.88
CA LEU A 334 -5.98 -6.33 -13.06
C LEU A 334 -5.10 -7.27 -12.24
N VAL A 335 -4.10 -7.89 -12.87
CA VAL A 335 -3.14 -8.79 -12.20
C VAL A 335 -2.38 -8.03 -11.10
N LEU A 336 -1.86 -6.83 -11.39
CA LEU A 336 -1.16 -6.03 -10.39
C LEU A 336 -2.06 -5.63 -9.21
N MET A 337 -3.33 -5.30 -9.45
CA MET A 337 -4.28 -4.95 -8.39
C MET A 337 -4.68 -6.13 -7.50
N ILE A 338 -4.62 -7.38 -8.00
CA ILE A 338 -4.98 -8.58 -7.24
C ILE A 338 -3.76 -9.24 -6.60
N VAL A 339 -2.69 -9.44 -7.38
CA VAL A 339 -1.51 -10.21 -6.96
C VAL A 339 -0.62 -9.39 -6.03
N LYS A 340 -0.48 -8.08 -6.23
CA LYS A 340 0.40 -7.26 -5.38
C LYS A 340 -0.07 -7.18 -3.92
N PRO A 341 -1.37 -6.99 -3.62
CA PRO A 341 -1.87 -7.02 -2.23
C PRO A 341 -1.94 -8.43 -1.62
N PHE A 342 -1.87 -9.48 -2.44
CA PHE A 342 -2.09 -10.86 -1.99
C PHE A 342 -1.16 -11.32 -0.85
N PRO A 343 0.16 -11.06 -0.84
CA PRO A 343 1.03 -11.44 0.28
C PRO A 343 0.60 -10.82 1.62
N LYS A 344 0.14 -9.56 1.60
CA LYS A 344 -0.38 -8.88 2.79
C LYS A 344 -1.68 -9.52 3.25
N PHE A 345 -2.60 -9.81 2.34
CA PHE A 345 -3.83 -10.54 2.65
C PHE A 345 -3.55 -11.92 3.25
N VAL A 346 -2.57 -12.65 2.72
CA VAL A 346 -2.15 -13.95 3.26
C VAL A 346 -1.60 -13.79 4.69
N LYS A 347 -0.71 -12.82 4.91
CA LYS A 347 -0.12 -12.56 6.23
C LYS A 347 -1.15 -12.13 7.26
N ASP A 348 -2.09 -11.27 6.88
CA ASP A 348 -2.98 -10.58 7.81
C ASP A 348 -4.31 -11.33 8.05
N VAL A 349 -4.75 -12.16 7.10
CA VAL A 349 -6.03 -12.89 7.18
C VAL A 349 -5.81 -14.40 7.21
N ILE A 350 -5.12 -14.94 6.21
CA ILE A 350 -5.02 -16.40 6.02
C ILE A 350 -4.14 -17.03 7.10
N TRP A 351 -2.99 -16.42 7.41
CA TRP A 351 -2.03 -16.97 8.36
C TRP A 351 -2.54 -17.05 9.80
N PRO A 352 -3.20 -16.01 10.37
CA PRO A 352 -3.84 -16.12 11.69
C PRO A 352 -4.95 -17.17 11.72
N TRP A 353 -5.78 -17.25 10.67
CA TRP A 353 -6.83 -18.25 10.55
C TRP A 353 -6.25 -19.67 10.50
N LEU A 354 -5.21 -19.88 9.70
CA LEU A 354 -4.51 -21.17 9.58
C LEU A 354 -3.87 -21.58 10.91
N LYS A 355 -3.19 -20.65 11.62
CA LYS A 355 -2.65 -20.90 12.96
C LYS A 355 -3.74 -21.31 13.94
N LYS A 356 -4.90 -20.63 13.93
CA LYS A 356 -6.03 -20.96 14.80
C LYS A 356 -6.61 -22.33 14.47
N ALA A 357 -6.80 -22.65 13.19
CA ALA A 357 -7.28 -23.95 12.74
C ALA A 357 -6.31 -25.09 13.12
N LEU A 358 -5.02 -24.91 12.85
CA LEU A 358 -3.97 -25.88 13.22
C LEU A 358 -3.86 -26.08 14.75
N ARG A 359 -4.07 -25.01 15.53
CA ARG A 359 -4.10 -25.09 16.98
C ARG A 359 -5.34 -25.82 17.48
N HIS A 360 -6.50 -25.62 16.85
CA HIS A 360 -7.73 -26.32 17.20
C HIS A 360 -7.64 -27.83 16.89
N CYS A 361 -7.00 -28.20 15.78
CA CYS A 361 -6.71 -29.61 15.47
C CYS A 361 -5.71 -30.24 16.47
N ARG A 362 -4.74 -29.49 16.99
CA ARG A 362 -3.76 -29.98 17.99
C ARG A 362 -4.26 -29.97 19.43
N LEU A 363 -5.22 -29.11 19.79
CA LEU A 363 -5.74 -29.00 21.17
C LEU A 363 -6.76 -30.08 21.52
N ASN A 364 -7.36 -30.76 20.54
CA ASN A 364 -8.15 -31.97 20.81
C ASN A 364 -7.33 -33.12 21.47
N GLU A 365 -6.01 -32.94 21.63
CA GLU A 365 -5.10 -33.91 22.25
C GLU A 365 -4.59 -33.46 23.66
N ILE A 366 -4.89 -32.24 24.14
CA ILE A 366 -4.25 -31.65 25.36
C ILE A 366 -5.25 -31.01 26.36
N ASP A 367 -6.56 -31.31 26.27
CA ASP A 367 -7.57 -30.65 27.13
C ASP A 367 -7.66 -31.19 28.58
N ASP A 368 -6.72 -32.02 29.04
CA ASP A 368 -6.82 -32.71 30.35
C ASP A 368 -5.89 -32.18 31.46
N PHE A 369 -5.12 -31.09 31.23
CA PHE A 369 -4.17 -30.65 32.25
C PHE A 369 -3.94 -29.13 32.26
N THR A 370 -4.74 -28.42 33.05
CA THR A 370 -4.37 -27.36 34.02
C THR A 370 -5.36 -26.20 34.05
N THR A 371 -6.29 -26.31 34.99
CA THR A 371 -6.96 -25.18 35.63
C THR A 371 -6.03 -24.73 36.76
N ASP A 372 -5.38 -23.57 36.67
CA ASP A 372 -4.69 -23.01 37.83
C ASP A 372 -4.77 -21.47 37.86
N GLU A 373 -5.39 -20.97 38.93
CA GLU A 373 -5.88 -19.60 39.10
C GLU A 373 -4.81 -18.59 39.59
N GLY A 374 -3.52 -18.91 39.49
CA GLY A 374 -2.41 -18.04 39.91
C GLY A 374 -1.75 -17.18 38.81
N VAL A 375 -2.08 -17.41 37.53
CA VAL A 375 -1.28 -16.91 36.38
C VAL A 375 -1.80 -15.56 35.80
N SER A 376 -2.90 -15.02 36.33
CA SER A 376 -3.74 -14.08 35.59
C SER A 376 -3.15 -12.66 35.35
N LYS A 377 -2.42 -12.06 36.30
CA LYS A 377 -1.86 -10.70 36.13
C LYS A 377 -0.64 -10.63 35.21
N GLN A 378 0.20 -11.66 35.23
CA GLN A 378 1.43 -11.71 34.41
C GLN A 378 1.13 -12.06 32.95
N ASN A 379 -0.02 -12.70 32.69
CA ASN A 379 -0.47 -13.07 31.36
C ASN A 379 -0.83 -11.87 30.48
N TYR A 380 -1.40 -10.79 31.03
CA TYR A 380 -1.79 -9.63 30.22
C TYR A 380 -0.57 -8.89 29.65
N PHE A 381 0.34 -8.43 30.54
CA PHE A 381 1.54 -7.71 30.13
C PHE A 381 2.41 -8.54 29.19
N LEU A 382 2.61 -9.83 29.49
CA LEU A 382 3.39 -10.73 28.64
C LEU A 382 2.73 -10.91 27.27
N ARG A 383 1.40 -11.02 27.20
CA ARG A 383 0.69 -11.15 25.92
C ARG A 383 0.79 -9.87 25.09
N GLU A 384 0.63 -8.70 25.70
CA GLU A 384 0.83 -7.42 25.01
C GLU A 384 2.28 -7.26 24.54
N MET A 385 3.26 -7.66 25.36
CA MET A 385 4.67 -7.66 24.98
C MET A 385 4.98 -8.63 23.83
N LEU A 386 4.26 -9.75 23.70
CA LEU A 386 4.48 -10.70 22.60
C LEU A 386 3.88 -10.23 21.26
N LYS A 387 3.03 -9.19 21.26
CA LYS A 387 2.49 -8.63 20.01
C LYS A 387 3.60 -7.95 19.18
N PRO A 388 3.51 -7.96 17.84
CA PRO A 388 4.43 -7.22 16.99
C PRO A 388 4.31 -5.69 17.20
N SER A 389 5.42 -4.98 17.02
CA SER A 389 5.47 -3.51 17.08
C SER A 389 4.76 -2.85 15.90
N THR A 390 4.31 -1.61 16.11
CA THR A 390 3.52 -0.80 15.16
C THR A 390 4.25 0.43 14.62
N GLU A 391 5.53 0.61 14.95
CA GLU A 391 6.27 1.84 14.63
C GLU A 391 6.25 2.19 13.13
N ASP A 392 6.30 1.19 12.25
CA ASP A 392 6.29 1.37 10.79
C ASP A 392 4.90 1.25 10.13
N PHE A 393 3.83 1.09 10.91
CA PHE A 393 2.48 0.83 10.36
C PHE A 393 2.07 1.89 9.32
N ARG A 394 2.27 3.17 9.62
CA ARG A 394 1.77 4.27 8.77
C ARG A 394 2.44 4.32 7.39
N LEU A 395 3.76 4.20 7.35
CA LEU A 395 4.58 4.47 6.16
C LEU A 395 4.27 3.50 5.04
N GLY A 396 4.24 2.20 5.35
CA GLY A 396 3.91 1.14 4.40
C GLY A 396 2.47 1.26 3.91
N GLU A 397 1.54 1.55 4.82
CA GLU A 397 0.12 1.64 4.52
C GLU A 397 -0.22 2.83 3.61
N PHE A 398 0.27 4.03 3.90
CA PHE A 398 0.05 5.17 3.00
C PHE A 398 0.68 4.95 1.63
N THR A 399 1.91 4.42 1.57
CA THR A 399 2.58 4.17 0.29
C THR A 399 1.78 3.18 -0.56
N GLU A 400 1.24 2.12 0.04
CA GLU A 400 0.37 1.16 -0.64
C GLU A 400 -0.89 1.85 -1.23
N LYS A 401 -1.57 2.68 -0.43
CA LYS A 401 -2.79 3.38 -0.86
C LYS A 401 -2.52 4.48 -1.89
N MET A 402 -1.39 5.18 -1.80
CA MET A 402 -0.95 6.17 -2.80
C MET A 402 -0.74 5.52 -4.16
N ILE A 403 -0.06 4.36 -4.20
CA ILE A 403 0.14 3.61 -5.45
C ILE A 403 -1.19 3.08 -5.99
N GLN A 404 -2.11 2.65 -5.11
CA GLN A 404 -3.44 2.26 -5.56
C GLN A 404 -4.21 3.44 -6.18
N TYR A 405 -4.17 4.62 -5.54
CA TYR A 405 -4.75 5.85 -6.07
C TYR A 405 -4.14 6.23 -7.43
N GLY A 406 -2.82 6.07 -7.59
CA GLY A 406 -2.15 6.31 -8.87
C GLY A 406 -2.61 5.36 -9.98
N TYR A 407 -2.93 4.08 -9.70
CA TYR A 407 -3.54 3.19 -10.71
C TYR A 407 -4.88 3.75 -11.21
N LEU A 408 -5.68 4.32 -10.30
CA LEU A 408 -6.98 4.87 -10.64
C LEU A 408 -6.85 6.13 -11.48
N VAL A 409 -5.97 7.06 -11.11
CA VAL A 409 -5.84 8.33 -11.85
C VAL A 409 -5.14 8.15 -13.20
N LEU A 410 -4.09 7.33 -13.27
CA LEU A 410 -3.27 7.18 -14.48
C LEU A 410 -3.83 6.17 -15.47
N PHE A 411 -4.46 5.10 -14.99
CA PHE A 411 -4.78 3.93 -15.81
C PHE A 411 -6.23 3.44 -15.67
N ALA A 412 -7.14 4.10 -14.91
CA ALA A 412 -8.54 3.65 -14.86
C ALA A 412 -9.24 3.69 -16.23
N ALA A 413 -8.76 4.50 -17.18
CA ALA A 413 -9.25 4.49 -18.55
C ALA A 413 -9.01 3.14 -19.25
N SER A 414 -7.95 2.40 -18.91
CA SER A 414 -7.73 1.06 -19.49
C SER A 414 -8.59 -0.02 -18.86
N PHE A 415 -9.06 0.19 -17.63
CA PHE A 415 -9.90 -0.76 -16.92
C PHE A 415 -10.95 -0.03 -16.06
N PRO A 416 -12.16 0.22 -16.62
CA PRO A 416 -13.22 0.97 -15.92
C PRO A 416 -13.69 0.34 -14.60
N LEU A 417 -13.48 -0.96 -14.39
CA LEU A 417 -13.83 -1.65 -13.14
C LEU A 417 -12.77 -1.44 -12.02
N ALA A 418 -11.63 -0.80 -12.31
CA ALA A 418 -10.57 -0.54 -11.33
C ALA A 418 -11.06 0.16 -10.05
N PRO A 419 -11.88 1.24 -10.11
CA PRO A 419 -12.35 1.91 -8.90
C PRO A 419 -13.24 1.03 -8.02
N ALA A 420 -14.03 0.12 -8.62
CA ALA A 420 -14.87 -0.81 -7.88
C ALA A 420 -14.02 -1.86 -7.13
N LEU A 421 -12.99 -2.41 -7.78
CA LEU A 421 -12.02 -3.30 -7.13
C LEU A 421 -11.26 -2.58 -6.02
N ALA A 422 -10.81 -1.35 -6.27
CA ALA A 422 -10.10 -0.56 -5.27
C ALA A 422 -10.97 -0.25 -4.05
N LEU A 423 -12.26 0.04 -4.26
CA LEU A 423 -13.23 0.25 -3.19
C LEU A 423 -13.42 -1.02 -2.35
N LEU A 424 -13.60 -2.18 -3.00
CA LEU A 424 -13.73 -3.47 -2.31
C LEU A 424 -12.51 -3.76 -1.43
N PHE A 425 -11.30 -3.64 -2.01
CA PHE A 425 -10.08 -3.88 -1.26
C PHE A 425 -9.88 -2.88 -0.11
N ASN A 426 -10.20 -1.60 -0.32
CA ASN A 426 -10.08 -0.60 0.75
C ASN A 426 -11.08 -0.83 1.88
N ILE A 427 -12.30 -1.30 1.61
CA ILE A 427 -13.26 -1.67 2.66
C ILE A 427 -12.76 -2.85 3.48
N ILE A 428 -12.19 -3.87 2.82
CA ILE A 428 -11.62 -5.04 3.49
C ILE A 428 -10.41 -4.62 4.34
N ASP A 429 -9.47 -3.89 3.76
CA ASP A 429 -8.24 -3.45 4.43
C ASP A 429 -8.55 -2.54 5.62
N PHE A 430 -9.46 -1.57 5.47
CA PHE A 430 -9.88 -0.69 6.57
C PHE A 430 -10.38 -1.46 7.81
N LYS A 431 -11.09 -2.57 7.61
CA LYS A 431 -11.57 -3.43 8.71
C LYS A 431 -10.46 -4.30 9.30
N ILE A 432 -9.52 -4.75 8.47
CA ILE A 432 -8.37 -5.53 8.92
C ILE A 432 -7.45 -4.62 9.72
N ASP A 433 -7.18 -3.42 9.23
CA ASP A 433 -6.33 -2.41 9.87
C ASP A 433 -6.85 -1.97 11.23
N SER A 434 -8.16 -1.72 11.34
CA SER A 434 -8.76 -1.36 12.63
C SER A 434 -8.62 -2.51 13.65
N LYS A 435 -8.85 -3.76 13.23
CA LYS A 435 -8.66 -4.93 14.10
C LYS A 435 -7.20 -5.18 14.44
N ARG A 436 -6.30 -4.94 13.48
CA ARG A 436 -4.85 -5.13 13.63
C ARG A 436 -4.29 -4.17 14.67
N LEU A 437 -4.67 -2.90 14.62
CA LEU A 437 -4.28 -1.89 15.62
C LEU A 437 -4.94 -2.10 16.98
N LEU A 438 -6.19 -2.59 17.02
CA LEU A 438 -6.88 -2.82 18.28
C LEU A 438 -6.43 -4.09 18.98
N TRP A 439 -6.19 -5.19 18.27
CA TRP A 439 -6.10 -6.53 18.88
C TRP A 439 -4.78 -7.24 18.63
N TRP A 440 -4.19 -7.11 17.45
CA TRP A 440 -3.07 -7.95 17.04
C TRP A 440 -1.71 -7.33 17.27
N ASN A 441 -1.62 -6.01 17.18
CA ASN A 441 -0.37 -5.30 17.37
C ASN A 441 -0.32 -4.60 18.73
N ARG A 442 0.88 -4.18 19.13
CA ARG A 442 1.06 -3.28 20.27
C ARG A 442 0.49 -1.89 19.97
N ARG A 443 0.10 -1.17 21.02
CA ARG A 443 -0.38 0.20 20.89
C ARG A 443 0.77 1.08 20.41
N PRO A 444 0.61 1.80 19.28
CA PRO A 444 1.61 2.77 18.85
C PRO A 444 1.70 3.92 19.87
N THR A 445 2.89 4.50 20.00
CA THR A 445 3.08 5.72 20.77
C THR A 445 2.31 6.87 20.12
N PRO A 446 1.48 7.60 20.88
CA PRO A 446 0.69 8.69 20.33
C PRO A 446 1.61 9.85 19.99
N TYR A 447 1.76 10.10 18.69
CA TYR A 447 2.47 11.27 18.17
C TYR A 447 1.47 12.28 17.59
N ARG A 448 1.81 13.55 17.76
CA ARG A 448 1.17 14.67 17.09
C ARG A 448 1.67 14.76 15.65
N ASP A 449 0.75 15.11 14.74
CA ASP A 449 1.01 15.55 13.37
C ASP A 449 -0.02 16.60 13.01
N ASN A 450 0.24 17.34 11.94
CA ASN A 450 -0.68 18.32 11.38
C ASN A 450 -1.19 17.94 9.97
N ASP A 451 -0.67 16.89 9.34
CA ASP A 451 -1.00 16.48 7.97
C ASP A 451 -1.18 14.97 7.71
#